data_AF-T0MZD4-F1
#
_entry.id   AF-T0MZD4-F1
#
_cell.length_a   1.000
_cell.length_b   1.000
_cell.length_c   1.000
_cell.angle_alpha   90.00
_cell.angle_beta   90.00
_cell.angle_gamma   90.00
#
_symmetry.space_group_name_H-M   'P 1'
#
loop_
_entity.id
_entity.type
_entity.pdbx_description
1 polymer ?
#
loop_
_entity_poly.entity_id
_entity_poly.type
_entity_poly.pdbx_seq_one_letter_code
_entity_poly.pdbx_strand_id
1 'polypeptide(L)' 'MIYVCERCSNVNIEELKKVIPASELKLTCIAECWKYKDKAYGFFGDDFVVKDTEAEFIEAARAYLGK' A
#
# COMPACT_ATOMS: atom_id res chain seq x y z
N MET A 1 -0.24 -10.88 0.51
CA MET A 1 0.39 -10.11 -0.58
C MET A 1 -0.22 -8.72 -0.71
N ILE A 2 0.60 -7.68 -0.78
CA ILE A 2 0.21 -6.27 -0.83
C ILE A 2 0.57 -5.71 -2.20
N TYR A 3 -0.37 -5.06 -2.87
CA TYR A 3 -0.19 -4.43 -4.17
C TYR A 3 -0.29 -2.91 -4.04
N VAL A 4 0.73 -2.21 -4.52
CA VAL A 4 0.82 -0.75 -4.47
C VAL A 4 1.31 -0.20 -5.81
N CYS A 5 0.75 0.94 -6.21
CA CYS A 5 1.26 1.71 -7.34
C CYS A 5 2.25 2.76 -6.83
N GLU A 6 3.54 2.55 -7.08
CA GLU A 6 4.61 3.47 -6.70
C GLU A 6 4.46 4.90 -7.21
N ARG A 7 3.62 5.13 -8.23
CA ARG A 7 3.40 6.44 -8.84
C ARG A 7 2.17 7.17 -8.34
N CYS A 8 1.15 6.47 -7.87
CA CYS A 8 -0.14 7.08 -7.59
C CYS A 8 -0.63 6.84 -6.17
N SER A 9 -0.24 5.72 -5.55
CA SER A 9 -0.71 5.30 -4.23
C SER A 9 -0.33 6.23 -3.08
N ASN A 10 0.43 7.29 -3.34
CA ASN A 10 0.90 8.26 -2.35
C ASN A 10 1.57 7.61 -1.13
N VAL A 11 2.37 6.57 -1.40
CA VAL A 11 3.16 5.81 -0.41
C VAL A 11 4.61 5.77 -0.84
N ASN A 12 5.50 5.95 0.12
CA ASN A 12 6.92 5.78 -0.04
C ASN A 12 7.28 4.28 -0.09
N ILE A 13 7.76 3.85 -1.26
CA ILE A 13 8.16 2.46 -1.50
C ILE A 13 9.38 2.05 -0.67
N GLU A 14 10.30 2.98 -0.39
CA GLU A 14 11.47 2.69 0.42
C GLU A 14 11.08 2.37 1.87
N GLU A 15 10.11 3.11 2.43
CA GLU A 15 9.56 2.84 3.76
C GLU A 15 8.78 1.51 3.78
N LEU A 16 7.97 1.24 2.75
CA LEU A 16 7.26 -0.04 2.61
C LEU A 16 8.23 -1.23 2.53
N LYS A 17 9.36 -1.10 1.83
CA LYS A 17 10.38 -2.17 1.74
C LYS A 17 11.12 -2.43 3.05
N LYS A 18 11.22 -1.42 3.93
CA LYS A 18 11.82 -1.59 5.27
C LYS A 18 10.90 -2.35 6.22
N VAL A 19 9.58 -2.24 6.03
CA VAL A 19 8.58 -2.82 6.94
C VAL A 19 7.91 -4.09 6.43
N ILE A 20 7.81 -4.25 5.10
CA ILE A 20 7.17 -5.39 4.43
C ILE A 20 8.25 -6.18 3.69
N PRO A 21 8.32 -7.51 3.88
CA PRO A 21 9.23 -8.35 3.12
C PRO A 21 8.92 -8.28 1.63
N ALA A 22 9.96 -8.26 0.79
CA ALA A 22 9.82 -8.14 -0.67
C ALA A 22 8.94 -9.23 -1.31
N SER A 23 8.87 -10.43 -0.70
CA SER A 23 7.98 -11.52 -1.14
C SER A 23 6.49 -11.18 -1.01
N GLU A 24 6.14 -10.28 -0.09
CA GLU A 24 4.76 -9.87 0.18
C GLU A 24 4.41 -8.51 -0.43
N LEU A 25 5.35 -7.80 -1.05
CA LEU A 25 5.12 -6.49 -1.68
C LEU A 25 5.23 -6.60 -3.20
N LYS A 26 4.15 -6.28 -3.90
CA LYS A 26 4.09 -6.22 -5.36
C LYS A 26 3.81 -4.81 -5.85
N LEU A 27 4.78 -4.23 -6.54
CA LEU A 27 4.63 -2.93 -7.17
C LEU A 27 3.96 -3.11 -8.53
N THR A 28 2.74 -2.61 -8.67
CA THR A 28 1.99 -2.69 -9.91
C THR A 28 0.97 -1.58 -10.02
N CYS A 29 0.48 -1.32 -11.24
CA CYS A 29 -0.60 -0.38 -11.43
C CYS A 29 -1.91 -1.00 -10.94
N ILE A 30 -2.59 -0.35 -10.02
CA ILE A 30 -3.87 -0.80 -9.44
C ILE A 30 -5.08 -0.07 -10.04
N ALA A 31 -4.86 0.75 -11.07
CA ALA A 31 -5.87 1.52 -11.83
C ALA A 31 -6.85 2.41 -11.02
N GLU A 32 -6.72 2.50 -9.70
CA GLU A 32 -7.61 3.28 -8.80
C GLU A 32 -7.14 4.73 -8.56
N CYS A 33 -6.22 5.24 -9.38
CA CYS A 33 -5.55 6.52 -9.11
C CYS A 33 -6.41 7.77 -9.22
N TRP A 34 -7.57 7.67 -9.86
CA TRP A 34 -8.41 8.83 -10.16
C TRP A 34 -9.26 9.26 -8.95
N LYS A 35 -9.37 8.37 -7.95
CA LYS A 35 -10.38 8.45 -6.89
C LYS A 35 -9.81 8.95 -5.55
N TYR A 36 -8.49 8.88 -5.35
CA TYR A 36 -7.85 9.06 -4.04
C TYR A 36 -6.51 9.82 -4.10
N LYS A 37 -6.46 10.96 -4.78
CA LYS A 37 -5.22 11.71 -5.05
C LYS A 37 -4.41 12.12 -3.81
N ASP A 38 -5.06 12.36 -2.69
CA ASP A 38 -4.42 12.84 -1.45
C ASP A 38 -4.34 11.77 -0.36
N LYS A 39 -4.71 10.52 -0.67
CA LYS A 39 -4.76 9.42 0.29
C LYS A 39 -3.71 8.36 -0.02
N ALA A 40 -3.32 7.60 0.99
CA ALA A 40 -2.44 6.44 0.83
C ALA A 40 -3.29 5.19 0.56
N TYR A 41 -3.06 4.47 -0.54
CA TYR A 41 -3.92 3.37 -0.91
C TYR A 41 -3.23 2.22 -1.67
N GLY A 42 -3.81 1.03 -1.57
CA GLY A 42 -3.30 -0.18 -2.18
C GLY A 42 -4.24 -1.36 -1.95
N PHE A 43 -3.89 -2.52 -2.49
CA PHE A 43 -4.62 -3.76 -2.23
C PHE A 43 -3.89 -4.64 -1.25
N PHE A 44 -4.58 -5.16 -0.25
CA PHE A 44 -4.08 -6.20 0.65
C PHE A 44 -4.77 -7.51 0.26
N GLY A 45 -4.09 -8.32 -0.57
CA GLY A 45 -4.71 -9.42 -1.29
C GLY A 45 -5.70 -8.85 -2.30
N ASP A 46 -6.97 -9.19 -2.13
CA ASP A 46 -8.10 -8.70 -2.94
C ASP A 46 -8.83 -7.51 -2.31
N ASP A 47 -8.50 -7.13 -1.07
CA ASP A 47 -9.14 -6.02 -0.36
C ASP A 47 -8.48 -4.68 -0.70
N PHE A 48 -9.28 -3.72 -1.15
CA PHE A 48 -8.82 -2.37 -1.41
C PHE A 48 -8.78 -1.55 -0.12
N VAL A 49 -7.58 -1.13 0.28
CA VAL A 49 -7.33 -0.37 1.51
C VAL A 49 -6.93 1.05 1.16
N VAL A 50 -7.66 2.00 1.74
CA VAL A 50 -7.40 3.44 1.64
C VAL A 50 -7.26 4.01 3.04
N LYS A 51 -6.22 4.81 3.25
CA LYS A 51 -5.92 5.52 4.49
C LYS A 51 -5.63 6.98 4.20
N ASP A 52 -5.90 7.84 5.19
CA ASP A 52 -5.70 9.27 5.04
C ASP A 52 -4.21 9.64 5.07
N THR A 53 -3.39 8.85 5.76
CA THR A 53 -1.93 9.07 5.84
C THR A 53 -1.13 7.84 5.46
N GLU A 54 0.11 8.06 4.99
CA GLU A 54 1.10 7.00 4.73
C GLU A 54 1.35 6.14 5.97
N ALA A 55 1.49 6.76 7.14
CA ALA A 55 1.76 6.06 8.39
C ALA A 55 0.66 5.02 8.71
N GLU A 56 -0.61 5.42 8.61
CA GLU A 56 -1.73 4.50 8.80
C GLU A 56 -1.75 3.37 7.78
N PHE A 57 -1.35 3.64 6.53
CA PHE A 57 -1.25 2.62 5.50
C PHE A 57 -0.16 1.58 5.84
N ILE A 58 1.00 2.04 6.29
CA ILE A 58 2.11 1.18 6.71
C ILE A 58 1.72 0.34 7.94
N GLU A 59 1.04 0.93 8.92
CA GLU A 59 0.55 0.19 10.09
C GLU A 59 -0.49 -0.86 9.69
N ALA A 60 -1.41 -0.53 8.79
CA ALA A 60 -2.40 -1.48 8.28
C ALA A 60 -1.73 -2.63 7.50
N ALA A 61 -0.71 -2.33 6.69
CA ALA A 61 0.08 -3.32 5.97
C ALA A 61 0.82 -4.28 6.93
N ARG A 62 1.42 -3.75 8.00
CA ARG A 62 2.04 -4.55 9.06
C ARG A 62 1.03 -5.44 9.76
N ALA A 63 -0.11 -4.90 10.15
CA ALA A 63 -1.17 -5.64 10.81
C ALA A 63 -1.76 -6.75 9.92
N TYR A 64 -1.79 -6.55 8.60
CA TYR A 64 -2.22 -7.56 7.64
C TYR A 64 -1.23 -8.73 7.52
N LEU A 65 0.08 -8.46 7.56
CA LEU A 65 1.12 -9.50 7.44
C LEU A 65 1.46 -10.21 8.75
N GLY A 66 1.21 -9.56 9.89
CA GLY A 66 1.38 -10.16 11.22
C GLY A 66 0.15 -10.93 11.71
N LYS A 67 -0.91 -11.04 10.88
CA LYS A 67 -2.05 -11.93 11.10
C LYS A 67 -1.70 -13.34 10.65
#